data_AF-A0A0N1A6J5-F1
#
_entry.id   AF-A0A0N1A6J5-F1
#
_cell.length_a   1.000
_cell.length_b   1.000
_cell.length_c   1.000
_cell.angle_alpha   90.00
_cell.angle_beta   90.00
_cell.angle_gamma   90.00
#
_symmetry.space_group_name_H-M   'P 1'
#
loop_
_entity.id
_entity.type
_entity.pdbx_description
1 polymer ?
#
loop_
_entity_poly.entity_id
_entity_poly.type
_entity_poly.pdbx_seq_one_letter_code
_entity_poly.pdbx_strand_id
1 'polypeptide(L)'
;MLAIGPTRSQRTAHGFTLIELMIAVAIVALLLAVALPSYRDSVQKGRRADAMTAFGNIQQAQERWRSNNPSYTTTLSLLGSFPSGLYTMSLAAPDSGTLNAGYIIVAEATGAQVNDRACKRMSVRMINGNLSYGACESCTTFTYAVSNPCFKR
;
A
#
# COMPACT_ATOMS: atom_id res chain seq x y z
N MET A 1 -39.13 15.35 71.36
CA MET A 1 -37.80 15.29 70.72
C MET A 1 -37.99 14.67 69.34
N LEU A 2 -38.24 15.51 68.31
CA LEU A 2 -38.50 15.05 66.93
C LEU A 2 -37.17 14.90 66.17
N ALA A 3 -36.92 13.72 65.61
CA ALA A 3 -35.80 13.47 64.70
C ALA A 3 -36.26 13.65 63.24
N ILE A 4 -35.69 14.64 62.55
CA ILE A 4 -35.88 14.85 61.11
C ILE A 4 -34.81 14.01 60.39
N GLY A 5 -35.22 12.94 59.71
CA GLY A 5 -34.32 12.12 58.89
C GLY A 5 -33.94 12.79 57.57
N PRO A 6 -32.75 12.51 57.00
CA PRO A 6 -32.28 13.17 55.79
C PRO A 6 -33.07 12.72 54.56
N THR A 7 -33.60 13.68 53.81
CA THR A 7 -34.27 13.47 52.52
C THR A 7 -33.24 13.11 51.45
N ARG A 8 -33.21 11.83 51.04
CA ARG A 8 -32.35 11.35 49.96
C ARG A 8 -32.88 11.87 48.62
N SER A 9 -32.22 12.87 48.06
CA SER A 9 -32.46 13.37 46.70
C SER A 9 -32.23 12.23 45.69
N GLN A 10 -33.30 11.69 45.11
CA GLN A 10 -33.19 10.74 44.01
C GLN A 10 -32.82 11.52 42.74
N ARG A 11 -31.58 11.35 42.27
CA ARG A 11 -31.21 11.82 40.93
C ARG A 11 -31.97 10.96 39.92
N THR A 12 -32.86 11.57 39.15
CA THR A 12 -33.51 10.94 38.01
C THR A 12 -32.46 10.60 36.96
N ALA A 13 -32.20 9.32 36.75
CA ALA A 13 -31.37 8.86 35.65
C ALA A 13 -32.17 9.01 34.35
N HIS A 14 -31.82 9.99 33.53
CA HIS A 14 -32.34 10.12 32.18
C HIS A 14 -31.68 9.06 31.30
N GLY A 15 -32.48 8.12 30.77
CA GLY A 15 -32.03 7.12 29.79
C GLY A 15 -32.27 7.59 28.36
N PHE A 16 -31.46 7.11 27.42
CA PHE A 16 -31.68 7.31 25.99
C PHE A 16 -32.93 6.56 25.52
N THR A 17 -33.70 7.17 24.61
CA THR A 17 -34.83 6.48 24.00
C THR A 17 -34.36 5.53 22.88
N LEU A 18 -35.13 4.48 22.62
CA LEU A 18 -34.82 3.53 21.53
C LEU A 18 -34.77 4.24 20.16
N ILE A 19 -35.65 5.23 19.95
CA ILE A 19 -35.70 5.98 18.71
C ILE A 19 -34.46 6.87 18.52
N GLU A 20 -33.95 7.46 19.59
CA GLU A 20 -32.75 8.31 19.57
C GLU A 20 -31.50 7.49 19.23
N LEU A 21 -31.41 6.26 19.77
CA LEU A 21 -30.38 5.32 19.36
C LEU A 21 -30.50 4.94 17.88
N MET A 22 -31.72 4.66 17.37
CA MET A 22 -31.91 4.29 15.97
C MET A 22 -31.49 5.42 15.01
N ILE A 23 -31.82 6.67 15.33
CA ILE A 23 -31.42 7.83 14.53
C ILE A 23 -29.88 8.00 14.58
N ALA A 24 -29.27 7.86 15.75
CA ALA A 24 -27.82 7.95 15.88
C ALA A 24 -27.09 6.89 15.03
N VAL A 25 -27.56 5.64 15.07
CA VAL A 25 -26.98 4.55 14.25
C VAL A 25 -27.20 4.80 12.76
N ALA A 26 -28.37 5.32 12.36
CA ALA A 26 -28.64 5.67 10.96
C ALA A 26 -27.67 6.74 10.43
N ILE A 27 -27.37 7.76 11.23
CA ILE A 27 -26.40 8.81 10.86
C ILE A 27 -24.99 8.23 10.74
N VAL A 28 -24.56 7.39 11.69
CA VAL A 28 -23.23 6.75 11.63
C VAL A 28 -23.09 5.86 10.40
N ALA A 29 -24.13 5.09 10.06
CA ALA A 29 -24.12 4.24 8.86
C ALA A 29 -23.95 5.07 7.57
N LEU A 30 -24.61 6.23 7.47
CA LEU A 30 -24.47 7.14 6.33
C LEU A 30 -23.03 7.69 6.21
N LEU A 31 -22.42 8.10 7.33
CA LEU A 31 -21.04 8.60 7.34
C LEU A 31 -20.05 7.51 6.93
N LEU A 32 -20.21 6.29 7.45
CA LEU A 32 -19.32 5.17 7.15
C LEU A 32 -19.37 4.76 5.68
N ALA A 33 -20.53 4.88 5.02
CA ALA A 33 -20.67 4.55 3.61
C ALA A 33 -19.70 5.35 2.71
N VAL A 34 -19.42 6.62 3.05
CA VAL A 34 -18.49 7.48 2.31
C VAL A 34 -17.07 7.42 2.88
N ALA A 35 -16.94 7.36 4.21
CA ALA A 35 -15.63 7.42 4.87
C ALA A 35 -14.79 6.16 4.65
N LEU A 36 -15.42 4.97 4.67
CA LEU A 36 -14.70 3.70 4.62
C LEU A 36 -13.93 3.45 3.31
N PRO A 37 -14.47 3.64 2.09
CA PRO A 37 -13.69 3.48 0.87
C PRO A 37 -12.50 4.45 0.82
N SER A 38 -12.70 5.72 1.16
CA SER A 38 -11.64 6.74 1.19
C SER A 38 -10.52 6.40 2.19
N TYR A 39 -10.89 5.89 3.37
CA TYR A 39 -9.91 5.43 4.36
C TYR A 39 -9.09 4.24 3.86
N ARG A 40 -9.75 3.26 3.22
CA ARG A 40 -9.07 2.10 2.63
C ARG A 40 -8.07 2.51 1.56
N ASP A 41 -8.46 3.41 0.66
CA ASP A 41 -7.58 3.93 -0.40
C ASP A 41 -6.37 4.66 0.19
N SER A 42 -6.58 5.44 1.26
CA SER A 42 -5.51 6.16 1.95
C SER A 42 -4.48 5.20 2.57
N VAL A 43 -4.95 4.14 3.24
CA VAL A 43 -4.08 3.10 3.81
C VAL A 43 -3.34 2.33 2.71
N GLN A 44 -4.02 1.97 1.62
CA GLN A 44 -3.40 1.30 0.48
C GLN A 44 -2.32 2.17 -0.18
N LYS A 45 -2.57 3.47 -0.33
CA LYS A 45 -1.59 4.43 -0.87
C LYS A 45 -0.35 4.52 0.02
N GLY A 46 -0.53 4.53 1.35
CA GLY A 46 0.58 4.47 2.30
C GLY A 46 1.44 3.22 2.11
N ARG A 47 0.82 2.05 1.94
CA ARG A 47 1.53 0.77 1.71
C ARG A 47 2.23 0.71 0.34
N ARG A 48 1.68 1.36 -0.69
CA ARG A 48 2.38 1.53 -1.97
C ARG A 48 3.67 2.34 -1.80
N ALA A 49 3.68 3.33 -0.91
CA ALA A 49 4.88 4.14 -0.65
C ALA A 49 6.04 3.30 -0.08
N ASP A 50 5.75 2.25 0.70
CA ASP A 50 6.76 1.29 1.17
C ASP A 50 7.41 0.55 -0.02
N ALA A 51 6.59 0.05 -0.96
CA ALA A 51 7.09 -0.58 -2.19
C ALA A 51 7.86 0.41 -3.07
N MET A 52 7.41 1.65 -3.20
CA MET A 52 8.12 2.71 -3.94
C MET A 52 9.49 3.00 -3.34
N THR A 53 9.60 2.98 -2.03
CA THR A 53 10.88 3.13 -1.32
C THR A 53 11.79 1.93 -1.62
N ALA A 54 11.26 0.71 -1.56
CA ALA A 54 11.99 -0.51 -1.93
C ALA A 54 12.46 -0.50 -3.39
N PHE A 55 11.62 -0.08 -4.35
CA PHE A 55 12.01 0.10 -5.74
C PHE A 55 13.20 1.06 -5.88
N GLY A 56 13.18 2.22 -5.20
CA GLY A 56 14.28 3.18 -5.22
C GLY A 56 15.57 2.60 -4.65
N ASN A 57 15.49 1.87 -3.55
CA ASN A 57 16.64 1.25 -2.90
C ASN A 57 17.25 0.12 -3.76
N ILE A 58 16.42 -0.72 -4.38
CA ILE A 58 16.88 -1.77 -5.30
C ILE A 58 17.56 -1.16 -6.52
N GLN A 59 16.99 -0.08 -7.09
CA GLN A 59 17.62 0.61 -8.21
C GLN A 59 19.02 1.11 -7.86
N GLN A 60 19.17 1.78 -6.72
CA GLN A 60 20.50 2.20 -6.25
C GLN A 60 21.45 1.03 -6.02
N ALA A 61 20.96 -0.09 -5.49
CA ALA A 61 21.78 -1.28 -5.28
C ALA A 61 22.22 -1.93 -6.60
N GLN A 62 21.38 -1.92 -7.63
CA GLN A 62 21.74 -2.35 -8.98
C GLN A 62 22.85 -1.49 -9.58
N GLU A 63 22.82 -0.17 -9.40
CA GLU A 63 23.89 0.70 -9.89
C GLU A 63 25.22 0.47 -9.15
N ARG A 64 25.15 0.25 -7.82
CA ARG A 64 26.34 -0.16 -7.06
C ARG A 64 26.88 -1.51 -7.54
N TRP A 65 26.00 -2.46 -7.83
CA TRP A 65 26.37 -3.77 -8.38
C TRP A 65 27.09 -3.63 -9.72
N ARG A 66 26.61 -2.76 -10.62
CA ARG A 66 27.23 -2.47 -11.92
C ARG A 66 28.63 -1.87 -11.84
N SER A 67 28.99 -1.26 -10.71
CA SER A 67 30.35 -0.74 -10.50
C SER A 67 31.40 -1.86 -10.49
N ASN A 68 31.01 -3.08 -10.10
CA ASN A 68 31.91 -4.24 -10.01
C ASN A 68 31.55 -5.36 -11.00
N ASN A 69 30.41 -5.26 -11.70
CA ASN A 69 29.88 -6.31 -12.57
C ASN A 69 29.47 -5.74 -13.94
N PRO A 70 29.73 -6.45 -15.04
CA PRO A 70 29.42 -5.96 -16.39
C PRO A 70 27.91 -5.91 -16.70
N SER A 71 27.09 -6.58 -15.89
CA SER A 71 25.64 -6.68 -16.06
C SER A 71 24.91 -6.52 -14.73
N TYR A 72 23.63 -6.14 -14.81
CA TYR A 72 22.71 -6.18 -13.68
C TYR A 72 22.44 -7.63 -13.27
N THR A 73 21.95 -7.81 -12.04
CA THR A 73 21.60 -9.14 -11.53
C THR A 73 20.09 -9.30 -11.39
N THR A 74 19.60 -10.52 -11.56
CA THR A 74 18.23 -10.92 -11.23
C THR A 74 18.12 -11.57 -9.85
N THR A 75 19.24 -11.72 -9.14
CA THR A 75 19.27 -12.34 -7.82
C THR A 75 19.22 -11.27 -6.74
N LEU A 76 18.04 -11.04 -6.16
CA LEU A 76 17.79 -9.95 -5.21
C LEU A 76 18.67 -10.04 -3.96
N SER A 77 18.96 -11.25 -3.47
CA SER A 77 19.79 -11.46 -2.28
C SER A 77 21.25 -11.01 -2.45
N LEU A 78 21.76 -10.94 -3.69
CA LEU A 78 23.09 -10.40 -3.97
C LEU A 78 23.16 -8.87 -3.80
N LEU A 79 22.01 -8.21 -3.83
CA LEU A 79 21.89 -6.75 -3.68
C LEU A 79 21.60 -6.33 -2.23
N GLY A 80 21.15 -7.25 -1.39
CA GLY A 80 20.85 -7.03 0.02
C GLY A 80 19.40 -7.35 0.39
N SER A 81 18.92 -6.69 1.45
CA SER A 81 17.54 -6.82 1.95
C SER A 81 16.79 -5.51 1.76
N PHE A 82 15.55 -5.61 1.27
CA PHE A 82 14.73 -4.47 0.89
C PHE A 82 13.34 -4.62 1.52
N PRO A 83 13.13 -4.12 2.74
CA PRO A 83 11.81 -4.08 3.35
C PRO A 83 10.82 -3.31 2.48
N SER A 84 9.67 -3.91 2.21
CA SER A 84 8.67 -3.42 1.26
C SER A 84 7.24 -3.47 1.82
N GLY A 85 7.10 -3.57 3.14
CA GLY A 85 5.81 -3.65 3.82
C GLY A 85 5.00 -4.86 3.36
N LEU A 86 3.79 -4.62 2.84
CA LEU A 86 2.90 -5.66 2.32
C LEU A 86 3.12 -5.97 0.83
N TYR A 87 4.36 -5.88 0.36
CA TYR A 87 4.78 -6.32 -0.96
C TYR A 87 5.97 -7.27 -0.85
N THR A 88 6.06 -8.24 -1.75
CA THR A 88 7.25 -9.07 -1.96
C THR A 88 7.96 -8.62 -3.24
N MET A 89 9.26 -8.38 -3.15
CA MET A 89 10.06 -7.89 -4.26
C MET A 89 10.76 -9.04 -4.99
N SER A 90 10.80 -8.96 -6.32
CA SER A 90 11.59 -9.87 -7.16
C SER A 90 12.20 -9.11 -8.33
N LEU A 91 13.19 -9.72 -8.96
CA LEU A 91 13.89 -9.19 -10.13
C LEU A 91 13.72 -10.15 -11.30
N ALA A 92 13.62 -9.59 -12.50
CA ALA A 92 13.55 -10.33 -13.74
C ALA A 92 14.48 -9.69 -14.79
N ALA A 93 14.86 -10.50 -15.79
CA ALA A 93 15.52 -9.99 -16.98
C ALA A 93 14.60 -9.00 -17.72
N PRO A 94 15.16 -8.03 -18.46
CA PRO A 94 14.34 -7.13 -19.24
C PRO A 94 13.58 -7.88 -20.34
N ASP A 95 12.39 -7.40 -20.67
CA ASP A 95 11.53 -7.92 -21.74
C ASP A 95 12.14 -7.76 -23.14
N SER A 96 13.17 -6.93 -23.26
CA SER A 96 13.99 -6.73 -24.44
C SER A 96 15.45 -6.43 -24.06
N GLY A 97 16.39 -6.95 -24.84
CA GLY A 97 17.82 -6.76 -24.61
C GLY A 97 18.43 -7.76 -23.62
N THR A 98 19.56 -7.38 -23.01
CA THR A 98 20.32 -8.21 -22.07
C THR A 98 20.36 -7.55 -20.70
N LEU A 99 20.83 -8.29 -19.69
CA LEU A 99 21.09 -7.74 -18.35
C LEU A 99 22.17 -6.63 -18.34
N ASN A 100 22.86 -6.37 -19.43
CA ASN A 100 23.75 -5.22 -19.53
C ASN A 100 22.96 -3.94 -19.79
N ALA A 101 21.83 -4.07 -20.51
CA ALA A 101 20.97 -2.98 -20.92
C ALA A 101 19.94 -2.61 -19.84
N GLY A 102 19.56 -3.54 -18.97
CA GLY A 102 18.49 -3.26 -18.02
C GLY A 102 18.06 -4.41 -17.13
N TYR A 103 17.00 -4.15 -16.35
CA TYR A 103 16.31 -5.11 -15.49
C TYR A 103 14.86 -4.69 -15.24
N ILE A 104 14.09 -5.63 -14.71
CA ILE A 104 12.73 -5.40 -14.22
C ILE A 104 12.69 -5.73 -12.73
N ILE A 105 12.15 -4.81 -11.94
CA ILE A 105 11.76 -5.06 -10.54
C ILE A 105 10.25 -5.28 -10.52
N VAL A 106 9.79 -6.28 -9.79
CA VAL A 106 8.37 -6.57 -9.56
C VAL A 106 8.09 -6.55 -8.06
N ALA A 107 7.02 -5.88 -7.68
CA ALA A 107 6.44 -5.92 -6.34
C ALA A 107 5.08 -6.60 -6.43
N GLU A 108 4.88 -7.66 -5.64
CA GLU A 108 3.62 -8.39 -5.57
C GLU A 108 2.98 -8.22 -4.20
N ALA A 109 1.74 -7.72 -4.18
CA ALA A 109 1.03 -7.42 -2.95
C ALA A 109 0.75 -8.70 -2.16
N THR A 110 0.84 -8.59 -0.84
CA THR A 110 0.56 -9.64 0.13
C THR A 110 -0.39 -9.14 1.21
N GLY A 111 -0.88 -10.04 2.05
CA GLY A 111 -1.77 -9.70 3.16
C GLY A 111 -2.97 -8.85 2.71
N ALA A 112 -3.27 -7.79 3.44
CA ALA A 112 -4.40 -6.91 3.13
C ALA A 112 -4.21 -6.05 1.86
N GLN A 113 -2.98 -5.94 1.32
CA GLN A 113 -2.69 -5.14 0.13
C GLN A 113 -3.16 -5.82 -1.17
N VAL A 114 -3.46 -7.13 -1.14
CA VAL A 114 -4.03 -7.85 -2.29
C VAL A 114 -5.37 -7.28 -2.78
N ASN A 115 -6.04 -6.50 -1.93
CA ASN A 115 -7.30 -5.83 -2.24
C ASN A 115 -7.13 -4.54 -3.06
N ASP A 116 -5.92 -4.02 -3.18
CA ASP A 116 -5.59 -2.90 -4.07
C ASP A 116 -5.42 -3.42 -5.50
N ARG A 117 -6.52 -3.83 -6.12
CA ARG A 117 -6.52 -4.61 -7.37
C ARG A 117 -5.70 -3.97 -8.49
N ALA A 118 -5.87 -2.66 -8.72
CA ALA A 118 -5.14 -1.95 -9.77
C ALA A 118 -3.62 -1.92 -9.55
N CYS A 119 -3.20 -1.94 -8.28
CA CYS A 119 -1.80 -1.85 -7.86
C CYS A 119 -1.31 -3.12 -7.15
N LYS A 120 -1.98 -4.25 -7.39
CA LYS A 120 -1.71 -5.53 -6.75
C LYS A 120 -0.35 -6.05 -7.16
N ARG A 121 -0.01 -5.92 -8.45
CA ARG A 121 1.34 -6.14 -8.95
C ARG A 121 1.83 -4.84 -9.55
N MET A 122 2.98 -4.37 -9.08
CA MET A 122 3.64 -3.16 -9.56
C MET A 122 5.01 -3.52 -10.11
N SER A 123 5.47 -2.78 -11.10
CA SER A 123 6.77 -3.04 -11.71
C SER A 123 7.45 -1.75 -12.14
N VAL A 124 8.76 -1.71 -11.92
CA VAL A 124 9.67 -0.70 -12.48
C VAL A 124 10.58 -1.42 -13.46
N ARG A 125 10.67 -0.89 -14.68
CA ARG A 125 11.54 -1.39 -15.72
C ARG A 125 12.56 -0.32 -16.08
N MET A 126 13.83 -0.69 -16.06
CA MET A 126 14.93 0.11 -16.56
C MET A 126 15.54 -0.58 -17.77
N ILE A 127 15.56 0.09 -18.93
CA ILE A 127 16.19 -0.41 -20.16
C ILE A 127 16.90 0.76 -20.85
N ASN A 128 18.19 0.60 -21.13
CA ASN A 128 19.04 1.60 -21.78
C ASN A 128 18.94 2.98 -21.11
N GLY A 129 18.92 3.01 -19.78
CA GLY A 129 18.78 4.24 -18.99
C GLY A 129 17.36 4.82 -18.92
N ASN A 130 16.37 4.22 -19.58
CA ASN A 130 14.99 4.68 -19.55
C ASN A 130 14.19 3.94 -18.48
N LEU A 131 13.61 4.69 -17.54
CA LEU A 131 12.70 4.17 -16.53
C LEU A 131 11.26 4.20 -17.02
N SER A 132 10.54 3.13 -16.72
CA SER A 132 9.11 3.00 -17.03
C SER A 132 8.41 2.17 -15.95
N TYR A 133 7.12 2.42 -15.79
CA TYR A 133 6.31 1.90 -14.69
C TYR A 133 5.12 1.10 -15.23
N GLY A 134 4.83 -0.02 -14.58
CA GLY A 134 3.70 -0.89 -14.89
C GLY A 134 2.96 -1.28 -13.62
N ALA A 135 1.65 -1.52 -13.73
CA ALA A 135 0.86 -2.09 -12.66
C ALA A 135 -0.34 -2.86 -13.22
N CYS A 136 -0.79 -3.89 -12.51
CA CYS A 136 -1.93 -4.71 -12.92
C CYS A 136 -2.50 -5.52 -11.74
N GLU A 137 -3.73 -6.03 -11.92
CA GLU A 137 -4.36 -6.98 -10.98
C GLU A 137 -3.81 -8.41 -11.18
N SER A 138 -3.84 -8.88 -12.43
CA SER A 138 -3.34 -10.20 -12.82
C SER A 138 -2.84 -10.14 -14.26
N CYS A 139 -1.53 -9.95 -14.44
CA CYS A 139 -0.91 -9.91 -15.77
C CYS A 139 0.36 -10.77 -15.80
N THR A 140 0.63 -11.48 -16.88
CA THR A 140 1.92 -12.17 -17.06
C THR A 140 3.01 -11.19 -17.51
N THR A 141 2.61 -10.18 -18.28
CA THR A 141 3.46 -9.10 -18.77
C THR A 141 2.85 -7.74 -18.40
N PHE A 142 3.68 -6.77 -18.06
CA PHE A 142 3.23 -5.42 -17.74
C PHE A 142 3.14 -4.55 -19.00
N THR A 143 2.11 -3.71 -19.07
CA THR A 143 2.10 -2.57 -19.98
C THR A 143 2.81 -1.41 -19.29
N TYR A 144 3.91 -0.94 -19.89
CA TYR A 144 4.77 0.06 -19.30
C TYR A 144 4.54 1.44 -19.91
N ALA A 145 4.57 2.45 -19.04
CA ALA A 145 4.48 3.86 -19.43
C ALA A 145 5.41 4.72 -18.57
N VAL A 146 5.69 5.95 -19.01
CA VAL A 146 6.49 6.93 -18.26
C VAL A 146 5.81 7.39 -16.96
N SER A 147 4.49 7.18 -16.84
CA SER A 147 3.73 7.45 -15.64
C SER A 147 2.70 6.35 -15.39
N ASN A 148 2.38 6.09 -14.12
CA ASN A 148 1.39 5.10 -13.74
C ASN A 148 0.66 5.56 -12.45
N PRO A 149 -0.68 5.43 -12.36
CA PRO A 149 -1.45 5.85 -11.18
C PRO A 149 -0.98 5.26 -9.85
N CYS A 150 -0.46 4.03 -9.86
CA CYS A 150 0.04 3.35 -8.66
C CYS A 150 1.33 3.94 -8.11
N PHE A 151 2.03 4.77 -8.89
CA PHE A 151 3.28 5.42 -8.53
C PHE A 151 3.11 6.93 -8.27
N LYS A 152 1.88 7.44 -8.25
CA LYS A 152 1.60 8.83 -7.87
C LYS A 152 1.68 8.96 -6.34
N ARG A 153 2.48 9.94 -5.88
CA ARG A 153 2.59 10.29 -4.46
C ARG A 153 1.28 10.79 -3.87
#